data_AF-A0A924Z3F1-F1
#
_entry.id   AF-A0A924Z3F1-F1
#
_cell.length_a   1.000
_cell.length_b   1.000
_cell.length_c   1.000
_cell.angle_alpha   90.00
_cell.angle_beta   90.00
_cell.angle_gamma   90.00
#
_symmetry.space_group_name_H-M   'P 1'
#
loop_
_entity.id
_entity.type
_entity.pdbx_description
1 polymer ?
#
loop_
_entity_poly.entity_id
_entity_poly.type
_entity_poly.pdbx_seq_one_letter_code
_entity_poly.pdbx_strand_id
1 'polypeptide(L)'
;MVATELAKTLEDTTTSAQTRLLLALWDLGGTAVKKGELMKRIRTKGQSAASCAEVLSQLEKDEAIALSGKKVQTISLEDKGKQRLDQGLKRDDFTFESNVGAKTANALLKWMRQSLPIDVCVANGNGNGKKAMIESYEAFKPVVLEIYDRLDRDYNMDNLVPIYRIRREMGDQVARSHFNEWLLEMQTNDIWQLIGGEMPGLTSDKAEDSIKTTLGGVRYYAKRL
;
A
#
# COMPACT_ATOMS: atom_id res chain seq x y z
N MET A 1 26.95 1.89 31.06
CA MET A 1 26.17 1.08 30.10
C MET A 1 24.67 1.10 30.37
N VAL A 2 24.20 1.03 31.62
CA VAL A 2 22.76 0.99 31.96
C VAL A 2 21.98 2.28 31.63
N ALA A 3 22.61 3.46 31.73
CA ALA A 3 21.94 4.75 31.48
C ALA A 3 21.57 4.97 30.00
N THR A 4 22.34 4.41 29.07
CA THR A 4 22.15 4.59 27.62
C THR A 4 20.96 3.78 27.10
N GLU A 5 20.67 2.64 27.73
CA GLU A 5 19.60 1.72 27.34
C GLU A 5 18.23 2.18 27.85
N LEU A 6 18.20 2.79 29.05
CA LEU A 6 17.01 3.45 29.63
C LEU A 6 16.62 4.72 28.85
N ALA A 7 17.59 5.50 28.40
CA ALA A 7 17.32 6.69 27.57
C ALA A 7 16.74 6.29 26.21
N LYS A 8 17.27 5.23 25.59
CA LYS A 8 16.79 4.73 24.29
C LYS A 8 15.36 4.19 24.37
N THR A 9 15.03 3.42 25.42
CA THR A 9 13.66 2.94 25.66
C THR A 9 12.68 4.09 25.96
N LEU A 10 13.11 5.15 26.63
CA LEU A 10 12.28 6.35 26.85
C LEU A 10 12.04 7.15 25.55
N GLU A 11 13.04 7.28 24.68
CA GLU A 11 12.89 7.94 23.38
C GLU A 11 12.02 7.12 22.41
N ASP A 12 12.17 5.80 22.38
CA ASP A 12 11.38 4.90 21.53
C ASP A 12 9.92 4.85 21.97
N THR A 13 9.65 4.82 23.29
CA THR A 13 8.27 4.90 23.82
C THR A 13 7.63 6.26 23.56
N THR A 14 8.39 7.34 23.66
CA THR A 14 7.93 8.70 23.33
C THR A 14 7.61 8.84 21.85
N THR A 15 8.43 8.26 20.97
CA THR A 15 8.23 8.29 19.52
C THR A 15 7.03 7.42 19.10
N SER A 16 6.87 6.23 19.70
CA SER A 16 5.68 5.38 19.45
C SER A 16 4.40 6.07 19.93
N ALA A 17 4.43 6.75 21.08
CA ALA A 17 3.32 7.55 21.57
C ALA A 17 2.98 8.73 20.62
N GLN A 18 3.99 9.40 20.07
CA GLN A 18 3.83 10.44 19.03
C GLN A 18 3.11 9.89 17.80
N THR A 19 3.55 8.76 17.25
CA THR A 19 2.95 8.15 16.05
C THR A 19 1.49 7.72 16.30
N ARG A 20 1.20 7.11 17.47
CA ARG A 20 -0.18 6.73 17.86
C ARG A 20 -1.09 7.95 17.99
N LEU A 21 -0.58 9.04 18.55
CA LEU A 21 -1.30 10.30 18.72
C LEU A 21 -1.59 10.98 17.37
N LEU A 22 -0.61 11.05 16.48
CA LEU A 22 -0.78 11.59 15.14
C LEU A 22 -1.78 10.77 14.32
N LEU A 23 -1.74 9.43 14.42
CA LEU A 23 -2.70 8.55 13.76
C LEU A 23 -4.14 8.79 14.26
N ALA A 24 -4.32 8.94 15.57
CA ALA A 24 -5.63 9.20 16.17
C ALA A 24 -6.16 10.59 15.80
N LEU A 25 -5.28 11.60 15.73
CA LEU A 25 -5.60 12.95 15.30
C LEU A 25 -6.03 12.98 13.84
N TRP A 26 -5.32 12.24 12.99
CA TRP A 26 -5.63 12.11 11.58
C TRP A 26 -6.99 11.45 11.33
N ASP A 27 -7.31 10.33 12.00
CA ASP A 27 -8.62 9.67 11.79
C ASP A 27 -9.79 10.48 12.35
N LEU A 28 -9.55 11.39 13.31
CA LEU A 28 -10.58 12.36 13.77
C LEU A 28 -10.82 13.50 12.76
N GLY A 29 -10.15 13.49 11.61
CA GLY A 29 -10.36 14.44 10.52
C GLY A 29 -9.25 15.48 10.36
N GLY A 30 -8.20 15.44 11.21
CA GLY A 30 -6.98 16.26 11.08
C GLY A 30 -7.16 17.78 11.13
N THR A 31 -8.39 18.27 11.23
CA THR A 31 -8.75 19.69 11.18
C THR A 31 -9.54 20.03 12.45
N ALA A 32 -8.98 20.87 13.32
CA ALA A 32 -9.63 21.40 14.51
C ALA A 32 -10.22 20.35 15.48
N VAL A 33 -9.46 19.29 15.80
CA VAL A 33 -9.89 18.21 16.71
C VAL A 33 -9.79 18.66 18.17
N LYS A 34 -10.86 18.50 18.96
CA LYS A 34 -10.86 18.86 20.39
C LYS A 34 -9.86 17.99 21.16
N LYS A 35 -8.97 18.61 21.95
CA LYS A 35 -8.00 17.92 22.81
C LYS A 35 -8.63 16.86 23.71
N GLY A 36 -9.81 17.13 24.27
CA GLY A 36 -10.54 16.18 25.12
C GLY A 36 -10.99 14.90 24.39
N GLU A 37 -11.31 15.01 23.09
CA GLU A 37 -11.75 13.89 22.27
C GLU A 37 -10.58 13.01 21.82
N LEU A 38 -9.45 13.65 21.48
CA LEU A 38 -8.19 12.97 21.22
C LEU A 38 -7.70 12.20 22.44
N MET A 39 -7.73 12.82 23.62
CA MET A 39 -7.37 12.18 24.88
C MET A 39 -8.28 11.00 25.21
N LYS A 40 -9.59 11.10 24.98
CA LYS A 40 -10.52 9.98 25.17
C LYS A 40 -10.21 8.80 24.23
N ARG A 41 -9.68 9.08 23.05
CA ARG A 41 -9.34 8.08 22.04
C ARG A 41 -8.04 7.34 22.32
N ILE A 42 -7.07 8.00 22.96
CA ILE A 42 -5.72 7.46 23.21
C ILE A 42 -5.58 6.88 24.61
N ARG A 43 -6.40 7.33 25.57
CA ARG A 43 -6.32 6.89 26.96
C ARG A 43 -6.71 5.41 27.09
N THR A 44 -5.71 4.54 27.01
CA THR A 44 -5.77 3.17 27.49
C THR A 44 -5.71 3.13 29.01
N LYS A 45 -6.27 2.08 29.63
CA LYS A 45 -6.14 1.82 31.07
C LYS A 45 -4.64 1.72 31.41
N GLY A 46 -4.08 2.77 32.02
CA GLY A 46 -2.69 2.79 32.49
C GLY A 46 -1.82 3.96 32.01
N GLN A 47 -2.24 4.73 30.98
CA GLN A 47 -1.45 5.88 30.52
C GLN A 47 -1.86 7.18 31.21
N SER A 48 -0.86 7.87 31.78
CA SER A 48 -0.99 9.16 32.44
C SER A 48 -1.28 10.27 31.41
N ALA A 49 -2.22 11.16 31.75
CA ALA A 49 -2.52 12.34 30.93
C ALA A 49 -1.32 13.29 30.77
N ALA A 50 -0.31 13.20 31.65
CA ALA A 50 0.90 14.00 31.61
C ALA A 50 1.85 13.62 30.46
N SER A 51 2.06 12.32 30.23
CA SER A 51 2.91 11.84 29.12
C SER A 51 2.35 12.24 27.76
N CYS A 52 1.03 12.20 27.60
CA CYS A 52 0.37 12.67 26.37
C CYS A 52 0.45 14.20 26.21
N ALA A 53 0.47 14.96 27.31
CA ALA A 53 0.62 16.40 27.28
C ALA A 53 2.04 16.82 26.88
N GLU A 54 3.08 16.14 27.37
CA GLU A 54 4.48 16.36 26.96
C GLU A 54 4.69 16.06 25.48
N VAL A 55 4.15 14.95 25.00
CA VAL A 55 4.19 14.56 23.59
C VAL A 55 3.49 15.61 22.70
N LEU A 56 2.35 16.16 23.14
CA LEU A 56 1.67 17.24 22.43
C LEU A 56 2.52 18.53 22.38
N SER A 57 3.17 18.92 23.47
CA SER A 57 4.04 20.09 23.50
C SER A 57 5.28 19.93 22.61
N GLN A 58 5.82 18.71 22.50
CA GLN A 58 6.90 18.41 21.53
C GLN A 58 6.42 18.53 20.08
N LEU A 59 5.24 17.99 19.77
CA LEU A 59 4.68 18.08 18.41
C LEU A 59 4.28 19.50 18.02
N GLU A 60 3.87 20.34 18.96
CA GLU A 60 3.63 21.78 18.73
C GLU A 60 4.95 22.50 18.45
N LYS A 61 5.99 22.23 19.25
CA LYS A 61 7.33 22.81 19.06
C LYS A 61 7.95 22.43 17.71
N ASP A 62 7.65 21.22 17.24
CA ASP A 62 8.12 20.69 15.95
C ASP A 62 7.24 21.11 14.75
N GLU A 63 6.25 22.00 14.95
CA GLU A 63 5.27 22.44 13.94
C GLU A 63 4.53 21.27 13.27
N ALA A 64 4.46 20.11 13.94
CA ALA A 64 3.73 18.95 13.46
C ALA A 64 2.22 19.10 13.69
N ILE A 65 1.84 19.89 14.69
CA ILE A 65 0.45 20.23 15.02
C ILE A 65 0.33 21.72 15.33
N ALA A 66 -0.81 22.30 14.98
CA ALA A 66 -1.19 23.65 15.40
C ALA A 66 -2.24 23.56 16.51
N LEU A 67 -1.98 24.23 17.64
CA LEU A 67 -2.96 24.42 18.71
C LEU A 67 -3.71 25.74 18.51
N SER A 68 -5.03 25.72 18.57
CA SER A 68 -5.87 26.91 18.50
C SER A 68 -6.95 26.89 19.59
N GLY A 69 -7.26 28.05 20.17
CA GLY A 69 -8.36 28.23 21.11
C GLY A 69 -7.98 28.49 22.58
N LYS A 70 -8.58 29.54 23.17
CA LYS A 70 -8.35 29.98 24.57
C LYS A 70 -9.15 29.22 25.65
N LYS A 71 -10.25 28.53 25.29
CA LYS A 71 -11.13 27.79 26.23
C LYS A 71 -11.29 26.30 25.92
N VAL A 72 -11.27 25.92 24.63
CA VAL A 72 -11.23 24.53 24.16
C VAL A 72 -10.09 24.44 23.17
N GLN A 73 -8.98 23.80 23.55
CA GLN A 73 -7.84 23.62 22.65
C GLN A 73 -8.24 22.66 21.52
N THR A 74 -8.26 23.15 20.30
CA THR A 74 -8.35 22.36 19.08
C THR A 74 -6.96 22.14 18.51
N ILE A 75 -6.74 20.94 17.99
CA ILE A 75 -5.48 20.47 17.44
C ILE A 75 -5.71 20.23 15.95
N SER A 76 -4.90 20.86 15.12
CA SER A 76 -4.89 20.64 13.68
C SER A 76 -3.59 19.97 13.28
N LEU A 77 -3.68 18.96 12.41
CA LEU A 77 -2.53 18.24 11.89
C LEU A 77 -1.99 19.01 10.68
N GLU A 78 -0.75 19.48 10.77
CA GLU A 78 -0.06 20.10 9.65
C GLU A 78 0.59 19.06 8.74
N ASP A 79 1.05 19.48 7.56
CA ASP A 79 1.68 18.56 6.60
C ASP A 79 2.97 17.93 7.14
N LYS A 80 3.73 18.66 7.96
CA LYS A 80 4.87 18.11 8.74
C LYS A 80 4.42 16.99 9.69
N GLY A 81 3.25 17.11 10.29
CA GLY A 81 2.68 16.07 11.15
C GLY A 81 2.30 14.81 10.39
N LYS A 82 1.79 14.94 9.16
CA LYS A 82 1.53 13.79 8.27
C LYS A 82 2.82 13.09 7.84
N GLN A 83 3.88 13.84 7.51
CA GLN A 83 5.18 13.26 7.19
C GLN A 83 5.78 12.50 8.37
N ARG A 84 5.66 13.05 9.58
CA ARG A 84 6.16 12.39 10.79
C ARG A 84 5.35 11.16 11.18
N LEU A 85 4.04 11.18 10.93
CA LEU A 85 3.20 10.00 11.03
C LEU A 85 3.65 8.90 10.06
N ASP A 86 3.91 9.26 8.80
CA ASP A 86 4.41 8.32 7.79
C ASP A 86 5.76 7.70 8.19
N GLN A 87 6.72 8.54 8.58
CA GLN A 87 8.04 8.10 9.04
C GLN A 87 7.94 7.20 10.28
N GLY A 88 7.10 7.58 11.25
CA GLY A 88 6.90 6.80 12.47
C GLY A 88 6.28 5.42 12.21
N LEU A 89 5.33 5.33 11.27
CA LEU A 89 4.71 4.06 10.89
C LEU A 89 5.62 3.16 10.05
N LYS A 90 6.62 3.72 9.37
CA LYS A 90 7.63 2.97 8.58
C LYS A 90 8.80 2.45 9.41
N ARG A 91 8.91 2.80 10.69
CA ARG A 91 9.98 2.30 11.56
C ARG A 91 9.69 0.85 11.98
N ASP A 92 10.68 -0.02 11.82
CA ASP A 92 10.60 -1.42 12.25
C ASP A 92 10.41 -1.55 13.78
N ASP A 93 10.87 -0.56 14.54
CA ASP A 93 10.72 -0.51 16.00
C ASP A 93 9.28 -0.18 16.45
N PHE A 94 8.43 0.31 15.54
CA PHE A 94 7.08 0.73 15.90
C PHE A 94 6.17 -0.48 16.07
N THR A 95 5.86 -0.79 17.32
CA THR A 95 4.92 -1.84 17.68
C THR A 95 3.83 -1.31 18.61
N PHE A 96 2.68 -1.98 18.60
CA PHE A 96 1.66 -1.77 19.64
C PHE A 96 1.97 -2.70 20.82
N GLU A 97 2.25 -2.11 21.98
CA GLU A 97 2.65 -2.86 23.19
C GLU A 97 1.50 -3.69 23.80
N SER A 98 0.26 -3.44 23.37
CA SER A 98 -0.93 -4.11 23.88
C SER A 98 -2.03 -4.19 22.81
N ASN A 99 -3.11 -4.91 23.13
CA ASN A 99 -4.27 -5.04 22.26
C ASN A 99 -4.79 -3.68 21.79
N VAL A 100 -4.76 -3.46 20.49
CA VAL A 100 -5.29 -2.25 19.86
C VAL A 100 -6.80 -2.33 19.71
N GLY A 101 -7.50 -1.26 20.05
CA GLY A 101 -8.92 -1.14 19.79
C GLY A 101 -9.21 -1.07 18.28
N ALA A 102 -10.36 -1.57 17.86
CA ALA A 102 -10.80 -1.56 16.45
C ALA A 102 -10.71 -0.17 15.80
N LYS A 103 -10.94 0.90 16.57
CA LYS A 103 -10.83 2.29 16.09
C LYS A 103 -9.41 2.68 15.66
N THR A 104 -8.39 2.19 16.36
CA THR A 104 -6.97 2.46 16.05
C THR A 104 -6.51 1.58 14.90
N ALA A 105 -6.89 0.30 14.91
CA ALA A 105 -6.60 -0.62 13.80
C ALA A 105 -7.24 -0.15 12.48
N ASN A 106 -8.51 0.27 12.51
CA ASN A 106 -9.19 0.79 11.31
C ASN A 106 -8.60 2.12 10.83
N ALA A 107 -8.14 2.99 11.74
CA ALA A 107 -7.42 4.21 11.38
C ALA A 107 -6.11 3.90 10.66
N LEU A 108 -5.34 2.94 11.18
CA LEU A 108 -4.10 2.46 10.53
C LEU A 108 -4.39 1.89 9.15
N LEU A 109 -5.41 1.04 9.01
CA LEU A 109 -5.80 0.49 7.71
C LEU A 109 -6.20 1.59 6.72
N LYS A 110 -6.95 2.61 7.15
CA LYS A 110 -7.27 3.76 6.31
C LYS A 110 -6.02 4.53 5.90
N TRP A 111 -5.10 4.77 6.83
CA TRP A 111 -3.83 5.44 6.54
C TRP A 111 -3.04 4.64 5.52
N MET A 112 -2.85 3.34 5.73
CA MET A 112 -2.17 2.46 4.76
C MET A 112 -2.83 2.53 3.38
N ARG A 113 -4.16 2.54 3.29
CA ARG A 113 -4.89 2.68 2.01
C ARG A 113 -4.66 4.01 1.29
N GLN A 114 -4.37 5.08 2.02
CA GLN A 114 -4.20 6.42 1.46
C GLN A 114 -2.72 6.78 1.26
N SER A 115 -1.83 6.24 2.07
CA SER A 115 -0.40 6.58 2.13
C SER A 115 0.49 5.57 1.42
N LEU A 116 0.04 4.32 1.29
CA LEU A 116 0.63 3.41 0.32
C LEU A 116 0.00 3.74 -1.05
N PRO A 117 0.78 3.81 -2.13
CA PRO A 117 0.25 3.60 -3.46
C PRO A 117 -0.29 2.16 -3.48
N ILE A 118 -1.56 2.01 -3.14
CA ILE A 118 -2.22 0.72 -3.03
C ILE A 118 -2.60 0.27 -4.45
N ASP A 119 -1.65 -0.41 -5.09
CA ASP A 119 -1.92 -1.74 -5.62
C ASP A 119 -2.33 -2.62 -4.44
N VAL A 120 -3.63 -2.82 -4.25
CA VAL A 120 -4.13 -3.92 -3.43
C VAL A 120 -4.92 -4.79 -4.37
N CYS A 121 -4.18 -5.74 -4.93
CA CYS A 121 -4.58 -7.11 -5.07
C CYS A 121 -5.24 -7.58 -3.76
N VAL A 122 -6.56 -7.39 -3.70
CA VAL A 122 -7.41 -8.12 -2.77
C VAL A 122 -7.37 -9.57 -3.20
N ALA A 123 -6.45 -10.34 -2.63
CA ALA A 123 -6.63 -11.77 -2.48
C ALA A 123 -7.80 -11.96 -1.51
N ASN A 124 -9.02 -12.08 -2.04
CA ASN A 124 -10.09 -12.76 -1.34
C ASN A 124 -10.82 -13.66 -2.32
N GLY A 125 -10.86 -14.94 -1.97
CA GLY A 125 -11.51 -15.97 -2.74
C GLY A 125 -12.98 -15.63 -3.02
N ASN A 126 -13.41 -16.07 -4.19
CA ASN A 126 -14.79 -16.41 -4.49
C ASN A 126 -15.83 -15.31 -4.17
N GLY A 127 -15.76 -14.21 -4.91
CA GLY A 127 -16.83 -13.23 -4.98
C GLY A 127 -16.89 -12.66 -6.39
N ASN A 128 -18.03 -12.84 -7.04
CA ASN A 128 -18.36 -12.41 -8.39
C ASN A 128 -18.47 -10.86 -8.48
N GLY A 129 -17.41 -10.16 -8.11
CA GLY A 129 -17.29 -8.70 -8.19
C GLY A 129 -16.54 -8.34 -9.46
N LYS A 130 -17.12 -7.47 -10.29
CA LYS A 130 -16.46 -6.89 -11.47
C LYS A 130 -15.10 -6.35 -11.03
N LYS A 131 -14.02 -7.02 -11.44
CA LYS A 131 -12.66 -6.55 -11.25
C LYS A 131 -12.58 -5.14 -11.86
N ALA A 132 -11.98 -4.20 -11.13
CA ALA A 132 -11.94 -2.80 -11.55
C ALA A 132 -11.25 -2.67 -12.92
N MET A 133 -11.77 -1.77 -13.76
CA MET A 133 -11.21 -1.51 -15.09
C MET A 133 -9.82 -0.88 -14.92
N ILE A 134 -8.81 -1.44 -15.58
CA ILE A 134 -7.46 -0.90 -15.64
C ILE A 134 -7.40 0.01 -16.86
N GLU A 135 -7.41 1.31 -16.61
CA GLU A 135 -7.47 2.34 -17.65
C GLU A 135 -6.12 2.99 -17.96
N SER A 136 -5.04 2.60 -17.25
CA SER A 136 -3.71 3.19 -17.43
C SER A 136 -2.59 2.15 -17.43
N TYR A 137 -1.51 2.47 -18.16
CA TYR A 137 -0.27 1.68 -18.20
C TYR A 137 0.36 1.51 -16.82
N GLU A 138 0.39 2.60 -16.02
CA GLU A 138 0.95 2.60 -14.67
C GLU A 138 0.20 1.65 -13.73
N ALA A 139 -1.12 1.50 -13.90
CA ALA A 139 -1.90 0.51 -13.16
C ALA A 139 -1.78 -0.90 -13.74
N PHE A 140 -1.55 -1.02 -15.06
CA PHE A 140 -1.41 -2.31 -15.74
C PHE A 140 -0.14 -3.05 -15.35
N LYS A 141 1.00 -2.34 -15.36
CA LYS A 141 2.34 -2.90 -15.15
C LYS A 141 2.47 -3.76 -13.88
N PRO A 142 2.12 -3.27 -12.68
CA PRO A 142 2.26 -4.07 -11.47
C PRO A 142 1.26 -5.22 -11.41
N VAL A 143 0.03 -5.04 -11.88
CA VAL A 143 -0.99 -6.10 -11.91
C VAL A 143 -0.56 -7.27 -12.81
N VAL A 144 -0.05 -6.97 -14.00
CA VAL A 144 0.40 -8.01 -14.93
C VAL A 144 1.64 -8.74 -14.39
N LEU A 145 2.55 -8.01 -13.70
CA LEU A 145 3.72 -8.59 -13.02
C LEU A 145 3.34 -9.57 -11.91
N GLU A 146 2.36 -9.21 -11.09
CA GLU A 146 1.87 -10.09 -10.04
C GLU A 146 1.23 -11.37 -10.61
N ILE A 147 0.38 -11.21 -11.64
CA ILE A 147 -0.26 -12.35 -12.32
C ILE A 147 0.81 -13.27 -12.91
N TYR A 148 1.85 -12.69 -13.52
CA TYR A 148 2.98 -13.44 -14.04
C TYR A 148 3.70 -14.23 -12.95
N ASP A 149 4.12 -13.57 -11.86
CA ASP A 149 4.88 -14.19 -10.77
C ASP A 149 4.06 -15.31 -10.09
N ARG A 150 2.74 -15.14 -9.99
CA ARG A 150 1.83 -16.17 -9.48
C ARG A 150 1.70 -17.35 -10.43
N LEU A 151 1.47 -17.11 -11.72
CA LEU A 151 1.36 -18.18 -12.72
C LEU A 151 2.65 -18.98 -12.84
N ASP A 152 3.80 -18.31 -12.77
CA ASP A 152 5.10 -18.97 -12.80
C ASP A 152 5.29 -19.89 -11.59
N ARG A 153 4.95 -19.39 -10.38
CA ARG A 153 5.01 -20.17 -9.14
C ARG A 153 4.04 -21.34 -9.11
N ASP A 154 2.78 -21.12 -9.48
CA ASP A 154 1.71 -22.12 -9.33
C ASP A 154 1.86 -23.27 -10.33
N TYR A 155 2.40 -22.99 -11.52
CA TYR A 155 2.57 -23.98 -12.57
C TYR A 155 4.03 -24.38 -12.83
N ASN A 156 4.98 -23.85 -12.05
CA ASN A 156 6.42 -24.06 -12.18
C ASN A 156 6.89 -23.90 -13.64
N MET A 157 6.68 -22.70 -14.20
CA MET A 157 6.86 -22.41 -15.63
C MET A 157 8.27 -21.93 -15.99
N ASP A 158 9.24 -22.01 -15.06
CA ASP A 158 10.65 -21.64 -15.24
C ASP A 158 10.85 -20.24 -15.85
N ASN A 159 10.08 -19.25 -15.38
CA ASN A 159 10.01 -17.90 -15.91
C ASN A 159 9.55 -17.81 -17.38
N LEU A 160 8.80 -18.79 -17.89
CA LEU A 160 8.27 -18.80 -19.25
C LEU A 160 6.75 -18.97 -19.25
N VAL A 161 6.05 -17.88 -18.99
CA VAL A 161 4.59 -17.92 -18.78
C VAL A 161 3.85 -17.70 -20.11
N PRO A 162 2.87 -18.55 -20.47
CA PRO A 162 2.03 -18.32 -21.64
C PRO A 162 1.18 -17.05 -21.52
N ILE A 163 1.26 -16.17 -22.52
CA ILE A 163 0.57 -14.87 -22.53
C ILE A 163 -0.94 -15.03 -22.45
N TYR A 164 -1.50 -16.05 -23.11
CA TYR A 164 -2.94 -16.31 -23.08
C TYR A 164 -3.46 -16.56 -21.66
N ARG A 165 -2.65 -17.14 -20.77
CA ARG A 165 -3.03 -17.37 -19.37
C ARG A 165 -3.09 -16.07 -18.60
N ILE A 166 -2.09 -15.20 -18.80
CA ILE A 166 -2.05 -13.86 -18.21
C ILE A 166 -3.30 -13.08 -18.65
N ARG A 167 -3.60 -13.07 -19.96
CA ARG A 167 -4.79 -12.40 -20.49
C ARG A 167 -6.09 -12.93 -19.88
N ARG A 168 -6.26 -14.26 -19.79
CA ARG A 168 -7.47 -14.86 -19.22
C ARG A 168 -7.64 -14.54 -17.74
N GLU A 169 -6.54 -14.48 -17.01
CA GLU A 169 -6.54 -14.13 -15.60
C GLU A 169 -6.89 -12.65 -15.38
N MET A 170 -6.44 -11.77 -16.29
CA MET A 170 -6.87 -10.37 -16.32
C MET A 170 -8.34 -10.23 -16.73
N GLY A 171 -8.84 -11.10 -17.62
CA GLY A 171 -10.22 -11.09 -18.08
C GLY A 171 -10.60 -9.74 -18.70
N ASP A 172 -11.79 -9.24 -18.36
CA ASP A 172 -12.34 -7.99 -18.91
C ASP A 172 -11.81 -6.72 -18.22
N GLN A 173 -10.79 -6.82 -17.36
CA GLN A 173 -10.19 -5.66 -16.69
C GLN A 173 -9.47 -4.72 -17.67
N VAL A 174 -8.97 -5.27 -18.77
CA VAL A 174 -8.17 -4.54 -19.77
C VAL A 174 -8.73 -4.86 -21.15
N ALA A 175 -9.00 -3.82 -21.94
CA ALA A 175 -9.38 -4.02 -23.33
C ALA A 175 -8.26 -4.74 -24.10
N ARG A 176 -8.60 -5.65 -25.02
CA ARG A 176 -7.62 -6.45 -25.78
C ARG A 176 -6.55 -5.60 -26.48
N SER A 177 -6.93 -4.44 -27.02
CA SER A 177 -6.02 -3.48 -27.66
C SER A 177 -4.99 -2.95 -26.66
N HIS A 178 -5.45 -2.43 -25.52
CA HIS A 178 -4.59 -1.89 -24.47
C HIS A 178 -3.65 -2.95 -23.90
N PHE A 179 -4.12 -4.18 -23.68
CA PHE A 179 -3.25 -5.27 -23.24
C PHE A 179 -2.11 -5.51 -24.22
N ASN A 180 -2.40 -5.54 -25.53
CA ASN A 180 -1.36 -5.75 -26.55
C ASN A 180 -0.32 -4.63 -26.53
N GLU A 181 -0.80 -3.38 -26.53
CA GLU A 181 0.04 -2.19 -26.55
C GLU A 181 0.93 -2.11 -25.32
N TRP A 182 0.35 -2.25 -24.13
CA TRP A 182 1.10 -2.16 -22.88
C TRP A 182 2.09 -3.31 -22.68
N LEU A 183 1.76 -4.52 -23.15
CA LEU A 183 2.70 -5.64 -23.07
C LEU A 183 3.89 -5.46 -24.03
N LEU A 184 3.67 -4.86 -25.21
CA LEU A 184 4.75 -4.49 -26.14
C LEU A 184 5.60 -3.34 -25.59
N GLU A 185 4.97 -2.37 -24.91
CA GLU A 185 5.65 -1.28 -24.22
C GLU A 185 6.54 -1.80 -23.08
N MET A 186 6.06 -2.78 -22.29
CA MET A 186 6.88 -3.45 -21.28
C MET A 186 8.09 -4.18 -21.87
N GLN A 187 7.98 -4.72 -23.08
CA GLN A 187 9.15 -5.27 -23.79
C GLN A 187 10.13 -4.18 -24.21
N THR A 188 9.63 -3.00 -24.60
CA THR A 188 10.45 -1.86 -25.01
C THR A 188 11.18 -1.23 -23.80
N ASN A 189 10.58 -1.33 -22.61
CA ASN A 189 11.15 -0.89 -21.34
C ASN A 189 12.05 -1.94 -20.67
N ASP A 190 12.48 -2.98 -21.39
CA ASP A 190 13.35 -4.06 -20.91
C ASP A 190 12.82 -4.78 -19.65
N ILE A 191 11.50 -4.78 -19.43
CA ILE A 191 10.90 -5.49 -18.28
C ILE A 191 10.81 -6.98 -18.61
N TRP A 192 10.28 -7.31 -19.80
CA TRP A 192 10.03 -8.68 -20.26
C TRP A 192 10.47 -8.91 -21.70
N GLN A 193 10.81 -10.14 -22.04
CA GLN A 193 11.03 -10.60 -23.40
C GLN A 193 9.83 -11.41 -23.88
N LEU A 194 9.18 -10.99 -24.99
CA LEU A 194 8.11 -11.79 -25.60
C LEU A 194 8.68 -12.77 -26.62
N ILE A 195 8.38 -14.04 -26.42
CA ILE A 195 8.98 -15.16 -27.14
C ILE A 195 7.90 -15.83 -28.02
N GLY A 196 8.24 -16.02 -29.30
CA GLY A 196 7.47 -16.84 -30.24
C GLY A 196 7.99 -18.29 -30.23
N GLY A 197 7.29 -19.19 -30.92
CA GLY A 197 7.68 -20.60 -31.00
C GLY A 197 6.47 -21.51 -31.09
N GLU A 198 6.69 -22.80 -30.88
CA GLU A 198 5.60 -23.77 -30.80
C GLU A 198 4.96 -23.72 -29.40
N MET A 199 3.63 -23.55 -29.37
CA MET A 199 2.86 -23.66 -28.13
C MET A 199 2.17 -25.02 -28.06
N PRO A 200 2.45 -25.87 -27.05
CA PRO A 200 1.77 -27.14 -26.88
C PRO A 200 0.26 -26.96 -26.73
N GLY A 201 -0.51 -27.73 -27.51
CA GLY A 201 -1.97 -27.66 -27.51
C GLY A 201 -2.50 -26.30 -27.97
N LEU A 202 -1.86 -25.67 -28.95
CA LEU A 202 -2.31 -24.44 -29.58
C LEU A 202 -3.71 -24.64 -30.19
N THR A 203 -4.62 -23.74 -29.82
CA THR A 203 -5.98 -23.65 -30.36
C THR A 203 -6.20 -22.20 -30.83
N SER A 204 -7.18 -21.98 -31.72
CA SER A 204 -7.40 -20.65 -32.32
C SER A 204 -7.64 -19.56 -31.26
N ASP A 205 -8.40 -19.88 -30.22
CA ASP A 205 -8.66 -19.01 -29.07
C ASP A 205 -7.37 -18.63 -28.32
N LYS A 206 -6.45 -19.57 -28.10
CA LYS A 206 -5.17 -19.28 -27.44
C LYS A 206 -4.26 -18.41 -28.32
N ALA A 207 -4.32 -18.59 -29.64
CA ALA A 207 -3.60 -17.75 -30.59
C ALA A 207 -4.14 -16.31 -30.62
N GLU A 208 -5.46 -16.13 -30.51
CA GLU A 208 -6.09 -14.82 -30.38
C GLU A 208 -5.81 -14.16 -29.03
N ASP A 209 -5.70 -14.95 -27.96
CA ASP A 209 -5.33 -14.49 -26.63
C ASP A 209 -3.82 -14.19 -26.47
N SER A 210 -3.03 -14.40 -27.52
CA SER A 210 -1.59 -14.12 -27.59
C SER A 210 -1.31 -12.74 -28.21
N ILE A 211 -0.03 -12.34 -28.34
CA ILE A 211 0.37 -11.07 -28.98
C ILE A 211 0.74 -11.31 -30.44
N LYS A 212 0.17 -10.51 -31.34
CA LYS A 212 0.62 -10.41 -32.74
C LYS A 212 1.49 -9.17 -32.90
N THR A 213 2.71 -9.37 -33.38
CA THR A 213 3.58 -8.26 -33.77
C THR A 213 3.14 -7.66 -35.11
N THR A 214 3.57 -6.43 -35.39
CA THR A 214 3.33 -5.75 -36.68
C THR A 214 3.88 -6.53 -37.89
N LEU A 215 4.91 -7.35 -37.67
CA LEU A 215 5.51 -8.23 -38.68
C LEU A 215 4.77 -9.57 -38.84
N GLY A 216 3.61 -9.74 -38.20
CA GLY A 216 2.77 -10.93 -38.30
C GLY A 216 3.21 -12.12 -37.43
N GLY A 217 4.37 -12.03 -36.79
CA GLY A 217 4.84 -13.05 -35.85
C GLY A 217 4.03 -13.05 -34.55
N VAL A 218 3.53 -14.22 -34.14
CA VAL A 218 2.84 -14.39 -32.86
C VAL A 218 3.87 -14.63 -31.75
N ARG A 219 3.68 -13.99 -30.61
CA ARG A 219 4.40 -14.25 -29.36
C ARG A 219 3.45 -14.96 -28.42
N TYR A 220 3.88 -16.13 -27.95
CA TYR A 220 3.06 -17.00 -27.11
C TYR A 220 3.47 -16.93 -25.65
N TYR A 221 4.71 -16.56 -25.37
CA TYR A 221 5.28 -16.57 -24.02
C TYR A 221 5.85 -15.22 -23.63
N ALA A 222 5.74 -14.88 -22.36
CA ALA A 222 6.48 -13.80 -21.73
C ALA A 222 7.57 -14.40 -20.83
N LYS A 223 8.75 -13.82 -20.87
CA LYS A 223 9.86 -14.14 -19.97
C LYS A 223 10.33 -12.89 -19.27
N ARG A 224 10.50 -12.95 -17.95
CA ARG A 224 11.04 -11.83 -17.18
C ARG A 224 12.55 -11.71 -17.34
N LEU A 225 13.03 -10.48 -17.54
CA LEU A 225 14.44 -10.13 -17.69
C LEU A 225 15.06 -9.76 -16.34
#